data_AF-A0A5A7SJ55-F1
#
_entry.id   AF-A0A5A7SJ55-F1
#
_cell.length_a   1.000
_cell.length_b   1.000
_cell.length_c   1.000
_cell.angle_alpha   90.00
_cell.angle_beta   90.00
_cell.angle_gamma   90.00
#
_symmetry.space_group_name_H-M   'P 1'
#
loop_
_entity.id
_entity.type
_entity.pdbx_description
1 polymer ?
#
loop_
_entity_poly.entity_id
_entity_poly.type
_entity_poly.pdbx_seq_one_letter_code
_entity_poly.pdbx_strand_id
1 'polypeptide(L)'
;MNSSIVQLLASEKLHDDNYAAWKSNLNTILVVDDLRFVLTEECPQTPTLNANRASRKSYDQWIKANEKARVYILASMSDVLAKKHESLATTKEIMDSLKGMFGQPEWSLRHEAIKYIYTKRMKGGPLLENMSWT
;
A
#
# COMPACT_ATOMS: atom_id res chain seq x y z
N MET A 1 1.28 -13.18 21.14
CA MET A 1 0.64 -12.70 19.89
C MET A 1 -0.85 -12.70 20.16
N ASN A 2 -1.53 -11.57 20.04
CA ASN A 2 -2.94 -11.46 20.42
C ASN A 2 -3.80 -12.25 19.43
N SER A 3 -4.73 -13.08 19.93
CA SER A 3 -5.58 -13.95 19.10
C SER A 3 -6.36 -13.19 18.02
N SER A 4 -6.80 -11.96 18.32
CA SER A 4 -7.52 -11.08 17.39
C SER A 4 -6.67 -10.57 16.22
N ILE A 5 -5.36 -10.35 16.42
CA ILE A 5 -4.45 -9.93 15.34
C ILE A 5 -4.24 -11.07 14.35
N VAL A 6 -4.06 -12.29 14.86
CA VAL A 6 -3.90 -13.49 14.01
C VAL A 6 -5.14 -13.73 13.17
N GLN A 7 -6.33 -13.54 13.76
CA GLN A 7 -7.60 -13.66 13.03
C GLN A 7 -7.73 -12.59 11.93
N LEU A 8 -7.39 -11.32 12.19
CA LEU A 8 -7.43 -10.25 11.19
C LEU A 8 -6.42 -10.46 10.05
N LEU A 9 -5.24 -10.99 10.35
CA LEU A 9 -4.25 -11.34 9.33
C LEU A 9 -4.70 -12.49 8.42
N ALA A 10 -5.48 -13.43 8.98
CA ALA A 10 -5.95 -14.61 8.28
C ALA A 10 -7.31 -14.44 7.59
N SER A 11 -8.11 -13.45 7.99
CA SER A 11 -9.49 -13.30 7.52
C SER A 11 -9.58 -12.89 6.06
N GLU A 12 -8.65 -12.06 5.58
CA GLU A 12 -8.67 -11.58 4.20
C GLU A 12 -7.25 -11.27 3.71
N LYS A 13 -6.64 -12.22 3.00
CA LYS A 13 -5.36 -12.02 2.35
C LYS A 13 -5.50 -10.97 1.23
N LEU A 14 -4.49 -10.11 1.08
CA LEU A 14 -4.43 -9.16 -0.03
C LEU A 14 -4.47 -9.91 -1.37
N HIS A 15 -5.43 -9.52 -2.20
CA HIS A 15 -5.52 -9.84 -3.62
C HIS A 15 -6.01 -8.60 -4.38
N ASP A 16 -6.03 -8.67 -5.71
CA ASP A 16 -6.05 -7.48 -6.57
C ASP A 16 -7.08 -6.39 -6.20
N ASP A 17 -8.30 -6.77 -5.86
CA ASP A 17 -9.42 -5.85 -5.71
C ASP A 17 -9.67 -5.35 -4.27
N ASN A 18 -9.05 -5.95 -3.25
CA ASN A 18 -9.36 -5.64 -1.85
C ASN A 18 -8.35 -4.70 -1.16
N TYR A 19 -7.44 -4.09 -1.93
CA TYR A 19 -6.32 -3.30 -1.40
C TYR A 19 -6.74 -2.20 -0.40
N ALA A 20 -7.83 -1.48 -0.65
CA ALA A 20 -8.30 -0.41 0.24
C ALA A 20 -8.74 -0.95 1.62
N ALA A 21 -9.52 -2.03 1.63
CA ALA A 21 -9.99 -2.68 2.84
C ALA A 21 -8.82 -3.35 3.60
N TRP A 22 -7.99 -4.10 2.88
CA TRP A 22 -6.78 -4.73 3.41
C TRP A 22 -5.85 -3.71 4.07
N LYS A 23 -5.60 -2.57 3.41
CA LYS A 23 -4.77 -1.49 3.94
C LYS A 23 -5.35 -0.89 5.23
N SER A 24 -6.66 -0.77 5.33
CA SER A 24 -7.33 -0.31 6.55
C SER A 24 -7.12 -1.29 7.71
N ASN A 25 -7.32 -2.59 7.46
CA ASN A 25 -7.12 -3.65 8.45
C ASN A 25 -5.66 -3.71 8.93
N LEU A 26 -4.71 -3.65 8.00
CA LEU A 26 -3.29 -3.60 8.32
C LEU A 26 -2.95 -2.38 9.20
N ASN A 27 -3.44 -1.19 8.85
CA ASN A 27 -3.20 0.00 9.66
C ASN A 27 -3.74 -0.16 11.08
N THR A 28 -4.91 -0.77 11.27
CA THR A 28 -5.45 -1.07 12.61
C THR A 28 -4.52 -1.99 13.37
N ILE A 29 -4.02 -3.07 12.76
CA ILE A 29 -3.07 -3.99 13.39
C ILE A 29 -1.79 -3.25 13.82
N LEU A 30 -1.23 -2.42 12.95
CA LEU A 30 -0.01 -1.67 13.23
C LEU A 30 -0.21 -0.61 14.33
N VAL A 31 -1.40 -0.01 14.45
CA VAL A 31 -1.71 0.92 15.54
C VAL A 31 -1.84 0.18 16.87
N VAL A 32 -2.52 -0.97 16.89
CA VAL A 32 -2.69 -1.78 18.11
C VAL A 32 -1.34 -2.22 18.68
N ASP A 33 -0.38 -2.53 17.81
CA ASP A 33 0.94 -3.02 18.21
C ASP A 33 2.02 -1.94 18.29
N ASP A 34 1.65 -0.66 18.17
CA ASP A 34 2.54 0.51 18.20
C ASP A 34 3.68 0.45 17.17
N LEU A 35 3.36 0.01 15.95
CA LEU A 35 4.31 -0.17 14.85
C LEU A 35 4.13 0.85 13.72
N ARG A 36 3.10 1.71 13.77
CA ARG A 36 2.75 2.59 12.65
C ARG A 36 3.90 3.51 12.21
N PHE A 37 4.79 3.87 13.13
CA PHE A 37 5.94 4.73 12.85
C PHE A 37 6.87 4.15 11.77
N VAL A 38 6.96 2.82 11.62
CA VAL A 38 7.83 2.17 10.62
C VAL A 38 7.37 2.41 9.16
N LEU A 39 6.15 2.91 8.98
CA LEU A 39 5.63 3.31 7.66
C LEU A 39 5.89 4.79 7.34
N THR A 40 6.05 5.63 8.36
CA THR A 40 6.11 7.10 8.22
C THR A 40 7.51 7.64 8.40
N GLU A 41 8.28 7.06 9.33
CA GLU A 41 9.65 7.46 9.61
C GLU A 41 10.61 6.90 8.55
N GLU A 42 11.74 7.58 8.40
CA GLU A 42 12.82 7.06 7.57
C GLU A 42 13.58 5.94 8.28
N CYS A 43 14.14 5.03 7.49
CA CYS A 43 15.02 4.00 8.01
C CYS A 43 16.23 4.67 8.70
N PRO A 44 16.48 4.38 9.99
CA PRO A 44 17.59 5.00 10.69
C PRO A 44 18.92 4.54 10.10
N GLN A 45 19.88 5.46 10.06
CA GLN A 45 21.22 5.14 9.62
C GLN A 45 21.89 4.16 10.58
N THR A 46 22.65 3.22 10.04
CA THR A 46 23.42 2.27 10.85
C THR A 46 24.34 3.03 11.80
N PRO A 47 24.25 2.78 13.13
CA PRO A 47 25.08 3.48 14.10
C PRO A 47 26.56 3.23 13.85
N THR A 48 27.38 4.29 13.97
CA THR A 48 28.84 4.14 13.90
C THR A 48 29.39 3.40 15.13
N LEU A 49 30.61 2.88 15.03
CA LEU A 49 31.30 2.20 16.14
C LEU A 49 31.43 3.07 17.41
N ASN A 50 31.39 4.39 17.27
CA ASN A 50 31.49 5.34 18.38
C ASN A 50 30.12 5.87 18.83
N ALA A 51 29.02 5.41 18.23
CA ALA A 51 27.68 5.82 18.61
C ALA A 51 27.40 5.49 20.09
N ASN A 52 26.71 6.40 20.76
CA ASN A 52 26.34 6.18 22.15
C ASN A 52 25.34 5.02 22.29
N ARG A 53 25.20 4.50 23.51
CA ARG A 53 24.32 3.35 23.80
C ARG A 53 22.85 3.64 23.46
N ALA A 54 22.38 4.87 23.66
CA ALA A 54 20.99 5.23 23.38
C ALA A 54 20.69 5.17 21.88
N SER A 55 21.56 5.73 21.02
CA SER A 55 21.42 5.69 19.57
C SER A 55 21.39 4.26 19.03
N ARG A 56 22.25 3.37 19.53
CA ARG A 56 22.22 1.95 19.15
C ARG A 56 20.92 1.27 19.58
N LYS A 57 20.48 1.54 20.81
CA LYS A 57 19.22 0.99 21.34
C LYS A 57 18.02 1.45 20.49
N SER A 58 17.95 2.72 20.11
CA SER A 58 16.90 3.25 19.24
C SER A 58 16.92 2.59 17.85
N TYR A 59 18.10 2.42 17.26
CA TYR A 59 18.25 1.68 15.99
C TYR A 59 17.77 0.23 16.12
N ASP A 60 18.22 -0.51 17.14
CA ASP A 60 17.83 -1.90 17.35
C ASP A 60 16.32 -2.04 17.59
N GLN A 61 15.72 -1.08 18.30
CA GLN A 61 14.26 -1.03 18.53
C GLN A 61 13.51 -0.80 17.21
N TRP A 62 13.98 0.12 16.38
CA TRP A 62 13.38 0.38 15.08
C TRP A 62 13.48 -0.84 14.17
N ILE A 63 14.64 -1.50 14.10
CA ILE A 63 14.84 -2.72 13.29
C ILE A 63 13.88 -3.83 13.71
N LYS A 64 13.76 -4.10 15.02
CA LYS A 64 12.83 -5.11 15.54
C LYS A 64 11.37 -4.78 15.22
N ALA A 65 10.99 -3.51 15.33
CA ALA A 65 9.64 -3.06 14.98
C ALA A 65 9.37 -3.23 13.48
N ASN A 66 10.33 -2.86 12.64
CA ASN A 66 10.25 -3.03 11.19
C ASN A 66 10.14 -4.51 10.79
N GLU A 67 10.97 -5.39 11.37
CA GLU A 67 10.88 -6.84 11.13
C GLU A 67 9.51 -7.40 11.51
N LYS A 68 8.98 -7.01 12.67
CA LYS A 68 7.65 -7.43 13.13
C LYS A 68 6.55 -6.97 12.17
N ALA A 69 6.59 -5.71 11.74
CA ALA A 69 5.63 -5.16 10.79
C ALA A 69 5.73 -5.84 9.42
N ARG A 70 6.95 -6.11 8.92
CA ARG A 70 7.16 -6.90 7.69
C ARG A 70 6.49 -8.26 7.75
N VAL A 71 6.61 -8.97 8.88
CA VAL A 71 5.94 -10.27 9.08
C VAL A 71 4.42 -10.14 8.97
N TYR A 72 3.82 -9.12 9.58
CA TYR A 72 2.37 -8.90 9.48
C TYR A 72 1.93 -8.62 8.05
N ILE A 73 2.67 -7.77 7.33
CA ILE A 73 2.35 -7.44 5.95
C ILE A 73 2.45 -8.70 5.07
N LEU A 74 3.57 -9.43 5.12
CA LEU A 74 3.78 -10.62 4.29
C LEU A 74 2.79 -11.75 4.62
N ALA A 75 2.48 -11.96 5.91
CA ALA A 75 1.52 -12.98 6.33
C ALA A 75 0.08 -12.68 5.88
N SER A 76 -0.27 -11.39 5.73
CA SER A 76 -1.58 -10.95 5.27
C SER A 76 -1.69 -10.87 3.74
N MET A 77 -0.71 -11.37 2.99
CA MET A 77 -0.73 -11.41 1.53
C MET A 77 -1.03 -12.80 0.99
N SER A 78 -1.47 -12.87 -0.26
CA SER A 78 -1.37 -14.11 -1.04
C SER A 78 0.10 -14.54 -1.17
N ASP A 79 0.34 -15.85 -1.28
CA ASP A 79 1.70 -16.39 -1.26
C ASP A 79 2.54 -15.89 -2.45
N VAL A 80 1.90 -15.64 -3.60
CA VAL A 80 2.53 -15.05 -4.79
C VAL A 80 3.00 -13.62 -4.51
N LEU A 81 2.16 -12.80 -3.88
CA LEU A 81 2.52 -11.42 -3.51
C LEU A 81 3.58 -11.41 -2.42
N ALA A 82 3.44 -12.25 -1.38
CA ALA A 82 4.43 -12.35 -0.31
C ALA A 82 5.82 -12.67 -0.87
N LYS A 83 5.91 -13.68 -1.75
CA LYS A 83 7.17 -14.08 -2.38
C LYS A 83 7.79 -12.99 -3.25
N LYS A 84 6.97 -12.18 -3.94
CA LYS A 84 7.45 -11.05 -4.74
C LYS A 84 8.07 -9.94 -3.88
N HIS A 85 7.65 -9.78 -2.63
CA HIS A 85 8.06 -8.68 -1.75
C HIS A 85 8.99 -9.11 -0.59
N GLU A 86 9.31 -10.41 -0.47
CA GLU A 86 10.10 -10.96 0.65
C GLU A 86 11.51 -10.36 0.77
N SER A 87 12.09 -9.94 -0.36
CA SER A 87 13.43 -9.37 -0.44
C SER A 87 13.50 -7.88 -0.07
N LEU A 88 12.37 -7.18 0.03
CA LEU A 88 12.34 -5.76 0.40
C LEU A 88 12.68 -5.59 1.88
N ALA A 89 13.65 -4.71 2.16
CA ALA A 89 14.27 -4.59 3.47
C ALA A 89 13.38 -3.91 4.51
N THR A 90 12.50 -3.02 4.07
CA THR A 90 11.67 -2.20 4.95
C THR A 90 10.17 -2.40 4.69
N THR A 91 9.40 -2.21 5.76
CA THR A 91 7.93 -2.19 5.71
C THR A 91 7.44 -1.12 4.73
N LYS A 92 8.12 0.03 4.70
CA LYS A 92 7.81 1.15 3.81
C LYS A 92 7.99 0.80 2.34
N GLU A 93 9.11 0.16 1.96
CA GLU A 93 9.33 -0.31 0.58
C GLU A 93 8.25 -1.27 0.11
N ILE A 94 7.83 -2.22 0.97
CA ILE A 94 6.72 -3.13 0.65
C ILE A 94 5.45 -2.31 0.40
N MET A 95 5.11 -1.40 1.32
CA MET A 95 3.89 -0.60 1.22
C MET A 95 3.85 0.30 -0.02
N ASP A 96 4.99 0.92 -0.37
CA ASP A 96 5.13 1.77 -1.55
C ASP A 96 5.02 0.95 -2.84
N SER A 97 5.60 -0.25 -2.87
CA SER A 97 5.47 -1.18 -4.00
C SER A 97 4.01 -1.59 -4.23
N LEU A 98 3.30 -1.98 -3.17
CA LEU A 98 1.86 -2.32 -3.25
C LEU A 98 1.02 -1.12 -3.67
N LYS A 99 1.34 0.08 -3.19
CA LYS A 99 0.67 1.31 -3.63
C LYS A 99 0.91 1.57 -5.12
N GLY A 100 2.09 1.26 -5.65
CA GLY A 100 2.35 1.31 -7.09
C GLY A 100 1.54 0.28 -7.88
N MET A 101 1.35 -0.93 -7.33
CA MET A 101 0.60 -2.01 -7.99
C MET A 101 -0.92 -1.80 -7.97
N PHE A 102 -1.47 -1.44 -6.80
CA PHE A 102 -2.91 -1.42 -6.53
C PHE A 102 -3.47 -0.03 -6.26
N GLY A 103 -2.62 0.94 -5.94
CA GLY A 103 -3.03 2.30 -5.62
C GLY A 103 -3.33 3.14 -6.86
N GLN A 104 -4.05 2.57 -7.84
CA GLN A 104 -4.54 3.28 -9.02
C GLN A 104 -5.03 4.67 -8.61
N PRO A 105 -4.48 5.75 -9.20
CA PRO A 105 -5.02 7.07 -8.96
C PRO A 105 -6.48 7.04 -9.38
N GLU A 106 -7.37 7.48 -8.50
CA GLU A 106 -8.78 7.74 -8.82
C GLU A 106 -8.90 8.60 -10.10
N TRP A 107 -7.90 9.44 -10.34
CA TRP A 107 -7.69 10.21 -11.57
C TRP A 107 -7.56 9.35 -12.83
N SER A 108 -6.79 8.26 -12.81
CA SER A 108 -6.62 7.35 -13.96
C SER A 108 -7.93 6.67 -14.34
N LEU A 109 -8.68 6.16 -13.34
CA LEU A 109 -10.01 5.57 -13.56
C LEU A 109 -11.01 6.60 -14.10
N ARG A 110 -10.98 7.83 -13.56
CA ARG A 110 -11.80 8.94 -14.08
C ARG A 110 -11.42 9.30 -15.51
N HIS A 111 -10.13 9.36 -15.85
CA HIS A 111 -9.67 9.66 -17.22
C HIS A 111 -10.10 8.59 -18.20
N GLU A 112 -9.99 7.31 -17.82
CA GLU A 112 -10.41 6.19 -18.64
C GLU A 112 -11.94 6.18 -18.84
N ALA A 113 -12.71 6.42 -17.77
CA ALA A 113 -14.16 6.54 -17.85
C ALA A 113 -14.59 7.72 -18.74
N ILE A 114 -13.96 8.89 -18.60
CA ILE A 114 -14.22 10.07 -19.44
C ILE A 114 -13.86 9.77 -20.90
N LYS A 115 -12.70 9.16 -21.17
CA LYS A 115 -12.27 8.76 -22.52
C LYS A 115 -13.24 7.75 -23.14
N TYR A 116 -13.72 6.79 -22.36
CA TYR A 116 -14.73 5.81 -22.79
C TYR A 116 -16.05 6.50 -23.16
N ILE A 117 -16.56 7.41 -22.32
CA ILE A 117 -17.77 8.19 -22.60
C ILE A 117 -17.61 8.99 -23.89
N TYR A 118 -16.48 9.70 -24.05
CA TYR A 118 -16.20 10.53 -25.21
C TYR A 118 -16.12 9.70 -26.51
N THR A 119 -15.38 8.59 -26.49
CA THR A 119 -15.22 7.71 -27.66
C THR A 119 -16.51 6.98 -28.03
N LYS A 120 -17.36 6.63 -27.06
CA LYS A 120 -18.69 6.08 -27.33
C LYS A 120 -19.63 7.13 -27.93
N ARG A 121 -19.59 8.38 -27.46
CA ARG A 121 -20.38 9.47 -28.04
C ARG A 121 -19.92 9.86 -29.44
N MET A 122 -18.63 9.83 -29.74
CA MET A 122 -18.10 10.15 -31.08
C MET A 122 -18.38 9.08 -32.15
N LYS A 123 -18.70 7.84 -31.76
CA LYS A 123 -19.14 6.78 -32.69
C LYS A 123 -20.65 6.82 -32.98
N GLY A 124 -21.41 7.73 -32.35
CA GLY A 124 -22.71 8.19 -32.83
C GLY A 124 -22.52 9.58 -33.44
N GLY A 125 -22.74 9.74 -34.75
CA GLY A 125 -22.29 10.91 -35.51
C GLY A 125 -22.79 12.29 -35.02
N PRO A 126 -22.26 13.39 -35.59
CA PRO A 126 -22.58 14.74 -35.15
C PRO A 126 -24.01 15.13 -35.52
N LEU A 127 -24.79 15.60 -34.55
CA LEU A 127 -25.94 16.48 -34.79
C LEU A 127 -25.41 17.88 -35.12
N LEU A 128 -24.84 18.06 -36.32
CA LEU A 128 -24.53 19.37 -36.89
C LEU A 128 -25.09 19.45 -38.30
N GLU A 129 -26.41 19.33 -38.42
CA GLU A 129 -27.13 19.80 -39.59
C GLU A 129 -28.44 20.40 -39.08
N ASN A 130 -28.44 21.73 -38.91
CA ASN A 130 -29.59 22.63 -39.04
C ASN A 130 -29.26 24.01 -38.44
N MET A 131 -28.42 24.77 -39.12
CA MET A 131 -28.53 26.23 -39.14
C MET A 131 -28.29 26.71 -40.57
N SER A 132 -29.27 26.43 -41.42
CA SER A 132 -29.50 27.15 -42.68
C SER A 132 -30.17 28.47 -42.32
N TRP A 133 -29.49 29.59 -42.52
CA TRP A 133 -30.11 30.91 -42.55
C TRP A 133 -30.41 31.25 -44.01
N THR A 134 -31.65 31.01 -44.43
CA THR A 134 -32.32 31.80 -45.48
C THR A 134 -33.01 32.99 -44.81
#